data_AF-A0AA39TB27-F1
#
_entry.id   AF-A0AA39TB27-F1
#
_cell.length_a   1.000
_cell.length_b   1.000
_cell.length_c   1.000
_cell.angle_alpha   90.00
_cell.angle_beta   90.00
_cell.angle_gamma   90.00
#
_symmetry.space_group_name_H-M   'P 1'
#
loop_
_entity.id
_entity.type
_entity.pdbx_description
1 polymer ?
#
loop_
_entity_poly.entity_id
_entity_poly.type
_entity_poly.pdbx_seq_one_letter_code
_entity_poly.pdbx_strand_id
1 'polypeptide(L)'
;MEKARSQSDVEGYIYTFEIRDPDDNKTVQLKVGHAVNVVKRLNEWGKQCGSKEQVLRGFYPGSVGDGGDETSLMTGCVILLEGGNEDVWCHRLERLIHLELADLAVNAAYLQPGWKPFLKGKGKGLAKRKAGPGNIGNPVTSPKKRGGGMGHGNGRQGQPCKDCDTIHTEIFEFQRILSGPYKGREWDCVMKKVIEDWGAFVRMYV
;
A
#
# COMPACT_ATOMS: atom_id res chain seq x y z
N MET A 1 19.61 6.02 -11.76
CA MET A 1 19.69 4.61 -11.32
C MET A 1 18.66 3.84 -12.14
N GLU A 2 19.02 3.39 -13.33
CA GLU A 2 18.18 2.48 -14.12
C GLU A 2 18.59 1.06 -13.72
N LYS A 3 17.98 0.51 -12.67
CA LYS A 3 17.98 -0.94 -12.49
C LYS A 3 16.96 -1.49 -13.48
N ALA A 4 17.38 -2.45 -14.31
CA ALA A 4 16.47 -3.19 -15.17
C ALA A 4 15.35 -3.82 -14.32
N ARG A 5 14.17 -3.98 -14.94
CA ARG A 5 13.00 -4.59 -14.28
C ARG A 5 13.40 -5.96 -13.73
N SER A 6 13.00 -6.25 -12.49
CA SER A 6 13.22 -7.57 -11.92
C SER A 6 12.46 -8.60 -12.75
N GLN A 7 13.07 -9.75 -13.03
CA GLN A 7 12.39 -10.87 -13.71
C GLN A 7 11.20 -11.42 -12.90
N SER A 8 11.11 -11.05 -11.63
CA SER A 8 10.03 -11.42 -10.71
C SER A 8 8.84 -10.46 -10.70
N ASP A 9 8.89 -9.35 -11.45
CA ASP A 9 7.79 -8.38 -11.49
C ASP A 9 6.71 -8.91 -12.45
N VAL A 10 5.50 -9.10 -11.91
CA VAL A 10 4.38 -9.72 -12.63
C VAL A 10 3.14 -8.86 -12.52
N GLU A 11 2.25 -9.02 -13.50
CA GLU A 11 0.93 -8.44 -13.47
C GLU A 11 0.06 -9.07 -12.38
N GLY A 12 -0.77 -8.26 -11.72
CA GLY A 12 -1.62 -8.74 -10.66
C GLY A 12 -2.44 -7.64 -10.02
N TYR A 13 -2.97 -7.94 -8.84
CA TYR A 13 -3.83 -7.06 -8.08
C TYR A 13 -3.16 -6.62 -6.79
N ILE A 14 -3.48 -5.42 -6.34
CA ILE A 14 -3.32 -5.00 -4.95
C ILE A 14 -4.64 -5.28 -4.25
N TYR A 15 -4.61 -5.90 -3.08
CA TYR A 15 -5.79 -6.12 -2.26
C TYR A 15 -5.57 -5.53 -0.88
N THR A 16 -6.68 -5.16 -0.24
CA THR A 16 -6.67 -4.68 1.14
C THR A 16 -7.82 -5.23 1.94
N PHE A 17 -7.53 -5.69 3.15
CA PHE A 17 -8.54 -5.97 4.15
C PHE A 17 -8.26 -5.21 5.45
N GLU A 18 -9.35 -4.92 6.17
CA GLU A 18 -9.28 -4.47 7.55
C GLU A 18 -9.16 -5.68 8.48
N ILE A 19 -8.23 -5.60 9.43
CA ILE A 19 -8.12 -6.52 10.54
C ILE A 19 -8.85 -5.87 11.71
N ARG A 20 -10.03 -6.39 12.04
CA ARG A 20 -10.83 -5.88 13.15
C ARG A 20 -10.39 -6.52 14.46
N ASP A 21 -10.21 -5.67 15.45
CA ASP A 21 -9.98 -6.06 16.83
C ASP A 21 -11.15 -5.54 17.66
N PRO A 22 -11.99 -6.42 18.27
CA PRO A 22 -13.13 -5.97 19.06
C PRO A 22 -12.73 -5.09 20.25
N ASP A 23 -11.48 -5.19 20.71
CA ASP A 23 -10.97 -4.44 21.85
C ASP A 23 -10.40 -3.05 21.46
N ASP A 24 -10.10 -2.81 20.18
CA ASP A 24 -9.55 -1.53 19.70
C ASP A 24 -10.50 -0.78 18.75
N ASN A 25 -11.15 0.22 19.32
CA ASN A 25 -12.03 1.15 18.60
C ASN A 25 -11.36 2.50 18.26
N LYS A 26 -10.08 2.69 18.63
CA LYS A 26 -9.36 3.95 18.40
C LYS A 26 -8.58 3.91 17.09
N THR A 27 -8.13 2.73 16.69
CA THR A 27 -7.34 2.55 15.48
C THR A 27 -8.05 1.64 14.47
N VAL A 28 -7.60 1.71 13.23
CA VAL A 28 -7.99 0.80 12.16
C VAL A 28 -6.71 0.17 11.60
N GLN A 29 -6.67 -1.16 11.57
CA GLN A 29 -5.55 -1.93 11.04
C GLN A 29 -5.89 -2.37 9.61
N LEU A 30 -5.17 -1.85 8.63
CA LEU A 30 -5.37 -2.15 7.21
C LEU A 30 -4.15 -2.89 6.68
N LYS A 31 -4.35 -4.08 6.12
CA LYS A 31 -3.29 -4.84 5.45
C LYS A 31 -3.38 -4.64 3.94
N VAL A 32 -2.27 -4.28 3.32
CA VAL A 32 -2.15 -4.15 1.86
C VAL A 32 -1.22 -5.22 1.33
N GLY A 33 -1.68 -6.04 0.39
CA GLY A 33 -0.85 -7.06 -0.25
C GLY A 33 -1.03 -7.09 -1.76
N HIS A 34 -0.09 -7.72 -2.47
CA HIS A 34 -0.26 -8.07 -3.87
C HIS A 34 -0.65 -9.55 -4.05
N ALA A 35 -1.39 -9.85 -5.11
CA ALA A 35 -1.68 -11.21 -5.54
C ALA A 35 -2.07 -11.27 -7.02
N VAL A 36 -1.66 -12.33 -7.72
CA VAL A 36 -2.22 -12.69 -9.04
C VAL A 36 -3.66 -13.22 -8.88
N ASN A 37 -3.90 -13.99 -7.81
CA ASN A 37 -5.23 -14.49 -7.45
C ASN A 37 -5.58 -14.06 -6.02
N VAL A 38 -6.37 -12.99 -5.91
CA VAL A 38 -6.75 -12.38 -4.62
C VAL A 38 -7.50 -13.36 -3.72
N VAL A 39 -8.45 -14.13 -4.26
CA VAL A 39 -9.27 -15.08 -3.49
C VAL A 39 -8.40 -16.16 -2.85
N LYS A 40 -7.48 -16.75 -3.63
CA LYS A 40 -6.56 -17.75 -3.12
C LYS A 40 -5.67 -17.16 -2.01
N ARG A 41 -5.16 -15.95 -2.21
CA ARG A 41 -4.28 -15.28 -1.25
C ARG A 41 -5.00 -14.94 0.05
N LEU A 42 -6.26 -14.51 0.00
CA LEU A 42 -7.09 -14.27 1.19
C LEU A 42 -7.30 -15.56 1.99
N ASN A 43 -7.57 -16.69 1.32
CA ASN A 43 -7.72 -17.99 1.99
C ASN A 43 -6.41 -18.48 2.64
N GLU A 44 -5.27 -18.29 1.97
CA GLU A 44 -3.95 -18.61 2.53
C GLU A 44 -3.63 -17.76 3.75
N TRP A 45 -3.91 -16.46 3.67
CA TRP A 45 -3.70 -15.56 4.79
C TRP A 45 -4.61 -15.90 5.98
N GLY A 46 -5.89 -16.20 5.73
CA GLY A 46 -6.82 -16.64 6.77
C GLY A 46 -6.32 -17.87 7.54
N LYS A 47 -5.56 -18.76 6.88
CA LYS A 47 -4.92 -19.92 7.52
C LYS A 47 -3.66 -19.57 8.29
N GLN A 48 -2.88 -18.59 7.82
CA GLN A 48 -1.62 -18.16 8.44
C GLN A 48 -1.84 -17.25 9.65
N CYS A 49 -2.81 -16.34 9.57
CA CYS A 49 -3.00 -15.23 10.50
C CYS A 49 -4.49 -14.92 10.72
N GLY A 50 -5.24 -15.94 11.17
CA GLY A 50 -6.70 -15.92 11.29
C GLY A 50 -7.26 -15.57 12.67
N SER A 51 -6.44 -15.13 13.63
CA SER A 51 -6.93 -14.88 15.01
C SER A 51 -7.92 -13.72 15.13
N LYS A 52 -7.90 -12.79 14.17
CA LYS A 52 -8.75 -11.59 14.12
C LYS A 52 -9.69 -11.63 12.92
N GLU A 53 -10.83 -10.96 13.02
CA GLU A 53 -11.79 -10.83 11.91
C GLU A 53 -11.15 -10.04 10.76
N GLN A 54 -11.19 -10.61 9.56
CA GLN A 54 -10.64 -9.99 8.35
C GLN A 54 -11.79 -9.61 7.44
N VAL A 55 -11.87 -8.33 7.06
CA VAL A 55 -12.93 -7.84 6.18
C VAL A 55 -12.31 -7.20 4.95
N LEU A 56 -12.55 -7.80 3.77
CA LEU A 56 -12.08 -7.27 2.50
C LEU A 56 -12.63 -5.84 2.30
N ARG A 57 -11.75 -4.88 2.08
CA ARG A 57 -12.11 -3.47 1.84
C ARG A 57 -12.08 -3.13 0.37
N GLY A 58 -11.12 -3.70 -0.36
CA GLY A 58 -11.13 -3.66 -1.81
C GLY A 58 -9.88 -4.22 -2.46
N PHE A 59 -9.84 -4.09 -3.79
CA PHE A 59 -8.72 -4.49 -4.61
C PHE A 59 -8.56 -3.53 -5.79
N TYR A 60 -7.36 -3.46 -6.34
CA TYR A 60 -6.99 -2.64 -7.50
C TYR A 60 -6.22 -3.50 -8.49
N PRO A 61 -6.49 -3.40 -9.79
CA PRO A 61 -7.53 -2.58 -10.41
C PRO A 61 -8.92 -3.22 -10.21
N GLY A 62 -9.90 -2.41 -9.81
CA GLY A 62 -11.27 -2.85 -9.50
C GLY A 62 -11.87 -2.15 -8.28
N SER A 63 -13.08 -2.56 -7.92
CA SER A 63 -13.73 -2.19 -6.66
C SER A 63 -14.68 -3.31 -6.26
N VAL A 64 -15.00 -3.41 -4.97
CA VAL A 64 -16.04 -4.32 -4.51
C VAL A 64 -17.38 -3.63 -4.75
N GLY A 65 -18.16 -4.14 -5.72
CA GLY A 65 -19.56 -3.81 -5.95
C GLY A 65 -19.85 -2.77 -7.05
N ASP A 66 -20.58 -3.21 -8.07
CA ASP A 66 -21.62 -2.41 -8.75
C ASP A 66 -22.93 -3.22 -8.86
N GLY A 67 -23.13 -4.16 -7.93
CA GLY A 67 -24.36 -4.93 -7.76
C GLY A 67 -24.92 -4.62 -6.37
N GLY A 68 -26.09 -3.99 -6.34
CA GLY A 68 -26.64 -3.36 -5.15
C GLY A 68 -26.93 -4.27 -3.96
N ASP A 69 -27.20 -3.58 -2.87
CA ASP A 69 -27.74 -4.01 -1.59
C ASP A 69 -26.77 -4.59 -0.55
N GLU A 70 -26.93 -4.09 0.67
CA GLU A 70 -26.15 -4.40 1.89
C GLU A 70 -26.01 -5.92 2.10
N THR A 71 -24.99 -6.51 1.50
CA THR A 71 -24.72 -7.93 1.68
C THR A 71 -23.29 -8.09 2.15
N SER A 72 -23.21 -8.61 3.38
CA SER A 72 -22.07 -9.29 3.98
C SER A 72 -21.01 -9.64 2.95
N LEU A 73 -19.86 -8.97 3.08
CA LEU A 73 -18.60 -9.16 2.34
C LEU A 73 -18.01 -10.54 2.65
N MET A 74 -18.81 -11.60 2.48
CA MET A 74 -18.30 -12.95 2.47
C MET A 74 -17.28 -13.03 1.34
N THR A 75 -16.17 -13.70 1.63
CA THR A 75 -14.97 -13.94 0.83
C THR A 75 -15.21 -14.53 -0.59
N GLY A 76 -16.44 -14.57 -1.09
CA GLY A 76 -16.88 -15.29 -2.28
C GLY A 76 -17.27 -14.47 -3.52
N CYS A 77 -17.38 -13.13 -3.46
CA CYS A 77 -17.77 -12.33 -4.64
C CYS A 77 -16.74 -11.27 -5.02
N VAL A 78 -15.50 -11.72 -5.31
CA VAL A 78 -14.49 -10.87 -5.96
C VAL A 78 -14.64 -11.07 -7.46
N ILE A 79 -15.26 -10.10 -8.15
CA ILE A 79 -15.34 -10.12 -9.62
C ILE A 79 -14.04 -9.53 -10.17
N LEU A 80 -13.10 -10.40 -10.53
CA LEU A 80 -11.90 -10.00 -11.26
C LEU A 80 -12.25 -9.93 -12.74
N LEU A 81 -12.14 -8.75 -13.34
CA LEU A 81 -12.33 -8.60 -14.79
C LEU A 81 -11.18 -9.32 -15.51
N GLU A 82 -11.49 -10.17 -16.49
CA GLU A 82 -10.49 -10.74 -17.41
C GLU A 82 -9.78 -9.59 -18.15
N GLY A 83 -8.44 -9.56 -18.09
CA GLY A 83 -7.63 -8.44 -18.60
C GLY A 83 -7.66 -7.17 -17.73
N GLY A 84 -8.36 -7.18 -16.59
CA GLY A 84 -8.48 -6.00 -15.73
C GLY A 84 -7.14 -5.54 -15.12
N ASN A 85 -6.18 -6.46 -14.95
CA ASN A 85 -4.86 -6.25 -14.37
C ASN A 85 -3.75 -5.95 -15.39
N GLU A 86 -4.10 -5.76 -16.66
CA GLU A 86 -3.15 -5.29 -17.67
C GLU A 86 -2.47 -3.99 -17.17
N ASP A 87 -1.14 -3.94 -17.31
CA ASP A 87 -0.26 -2.84 -16.87
C ASP A 87 -0.10 -2.62 -15.36
N VAL A 88 -0.54 -3.57 -14.51
CA VAL A 88 -0.38 -3.46 -13.04
C VAL A 88 0.79 -4.31 -12.54
N TRP A 89 1.98 -3.71 -12.52
CA TRP A 89 3.21 -4.28 -11.96
C TRP A 89 3.15 -4.35 -10.43
N CYS A 90 2.50 -5.40 -9.93
CA CYS A 90 1.95 -5.41 -8.57
C CYS A 90 3.03 -5.36 -7.48
N HIS A 91 4.21 -5.93 -7.70
CA HIS A 91 5.31 -5.90 -6.72
C HIS A 91 5.86 -4.48 -6.53
N ARG A 92 6.03 -3.74 -7.63
CA ARG A 92 6.53 -2.35 -7.58
C ARG A 92 5.48 -1.41 -7.06
N LEU A 93 4.25 -1.57 -7.52
CA LEU A 93 3.11 -0.79 -7.07
C LEU A 93 2.92 -0.96 -5.55
N GLU A 94 2.90 -2.20 -5.06
CA GLU A 94 2.82 -2.49 -3.62
C GLU A 94 3.93 -1.77 -2.85
N ARG A 95 5.17 -1.84 -3.33
CA ARG A 95 6.29 -1.20 -2.63
C ARG A 95 6.13 0.32 -2.52
N LEU A 96 5.66 0.97 -3.58
CA LEU A 96 5.39 2.42 -3.57
C LEU A 96 4.25 2.78 -2.62
N ILE A 97 3.19 1.97 -2.63
CA ILE A 97 2.06 2.11 -1.71
C ILE A 97 2.52 1.94 -0.26
N HIS A 98 3.29 0.89 0.05
CA HIS A 98 3.80 0.66 1.41
C HIS A 98 4.67 1.80 1.92
N LEU A 99 5.50 2.39 1.05
CA LEU A 99 6.34 3.53 1.43
C LEU A 99 5.49 4.74 1.84
N GLU A 100 4.47 5.08 1.04
CA GLU A 100 3.58 6.20 1.35
C GLU A 100 2.74 5.93 2.61
N LEU A 101 2.15 4.74 2.72
CA LEU A 101 1.30 4.40 3.86
C LEU A 101 2.09 4.33 5.16
N ALA A 102 3.36 3.90 5.12
CA ALA A 102 4.23 3.95 6.28
C ALA A 102 4.45 5.40 6.75
N ASP A 103 4.64 6.34 5.83
CA ASP A 103 4.77 7.76 6.18
C ASP A 103 3.46 8.32 6.74
N LEU A 104 2.32 8.03 6.09
CA LEU A 104 1.01 8.49 6.54
C LEU A 104 0.61 7.92 7.91
N ALA A 105 0.93 6.65 8.19
CA ALA A 105 0.64 6.02 9.47
C ALA A 105 1.42 6.68 10.62
N VAL A 106 2.67 7.10 10.37
CA VAL A 106 3.52 7.75 11.37
C VAL A 106 3.17 9.23 11.55
N ASN A 107 3.03 9.96 10.44
CA ASN A 107 2.89 11.43 10.47
C ASN A 107 1.43 11.90 10.56
N ALA A 108 0.48 11.00 10.32
CA ALA A 108 -0.96 11.27 10.34
C ALA A 108 -1.38 12.51 9.52
N ALA A 109 -0.68 12.79 8.42
CA ALA A 109 -0.93 13.97 7.58
C ALA A 109 -2.37 13.98 7.02
N TYR A 110 -2.98 12.81 6.87
CA TYR A 110 -4.36 12.62 6.43
C TYR A 110 -5.42 13.18 7.39
N LEU A 111 -5.06 13.49 8.64
CA LEU A 111 -5.94 14.16 9.61
C LEU A 111 -5.95 15.69 9.44
N GLN A 112 -5.02 16.25 8.66
CA GLN A 112 -4.88 17.70 8.52
C GLN A 112 -5.98 18.28 7.60
N PRO A 113 -6.57 19.44 7.93
CA PRO A 113 -7.51 20.11 7.05
C PRO A 113 -6.91 20.40 5.68
N GLY A 114 -7.64 20.07 4.62
CA GLY A 114 -7.19 20.30 3.24
C GLY A 114 -6.11 19.33 2.75
N TRP A 115 -5.83 18.24 3.48
CA TRP A 115 -4.96 17.18 3.00
C TRP A 115 -5.45 16.65 1.65
N LYS A 116 -4.51 16.50 0.72
CA LYS A 116 -4.73 15.87 -0.58
C LYS A 116 -3.72 14.75 -0.73
N PRO A 117 -4.17 13.52 -1.04
CA PRO A 117 -3.30 12.45 -1.51
C PRO A 117 -2.49 12.95 -2.70
N PHE A 118 -1.18 12.72 -2.69
CA PHE A 118 -0.22 13.08 -3.75
C PHE A 118 -0.50 14.38 -4.54
N LEU A 119 0.21 15.45 -4.22
CA LEU A 119 0.39 16.51 -5.22
C LEU A 119 1.32 15.98 -6.31
N LYS A 120 0.75 15.64 -7.47
CA LYS A 120 1.50 15.26 -8.68
C LYS A 120 2.63 16.29 -8.88
N GLY A 121 3.86 15.91 -8.54
CA GLY A 121 4.99 16.79 -8.72
C GLY A 121 5.04 17.19 -10.19
N LYS A 122 5.23 18.48 -10.48
CA LYS A 122 5.60 18.95 -11.83
C LYS A 122 7.03 18.53 -12.14
N GLY A 123 7.32 17.24 -11.97
CA GLY A 123 8.63 16.66 -12.16
C GLY A 123 9.03 16.86 -13.60
N LYS A 124 9.70 17.98 -13.89
CA LYS A 124 10.67 18.05 -14.96
C LYS A 124 11.78 17.10 -14.53
N GLY A 125 11.58 15.80 -14.76
CA GLY A 125 12.65 14.81 -14.62
C GLY A 125 13.85 15.39 -15.36
N LEU A 126 14.99 15.54 -14.67
CA LEU A 126 16.15 16.18 -15.26
C LEU A 126 16.41 15.53 -16.61
N ALA A 127 16.35 16.33 -17.67
CA ALA A 127 16.70 15.90 -19.00
C ALA A 127 18.08 15.23 -18.94
N LYS A 128 18.15 14.01 -19.47
CA LYS A 128 19.35 13.19 -19.65
C LYS A 128 20.52 14.11 -20.06
N ARG A 129 21.43 14.44 -19.14
CA ARG A 129 22.70 15.07 -19.54
C ARG A 129 23.47 13.98 -20.28
N LYS A 130 23.74 14.21 -21.57
CA LYS A 130 24.61 13.35 -22.36
C LYS A 130 25.94 13.21 -21.63
N ALA A 131 26.35 11.97 -21.35
CA ALA A 131 27.64 11.68 -20.77
C ALA A 131 28.73 12.10 -21.77
N GLY A 132 29.45 13.17 -21.43
CA GLY A 132 30.74 13.49 -22.06
C GLY A 132 31.86 12.72 -21.36
N PRO A 133 32.98 12.44 -22.03
CA PRO A 133 34.07 11.66 -21.48
C PRO A 133 34.96 12.51 -20.57
N GLY A 134 35.42 11.93 -19.46
CA GLY A 134 36.41 12.51 -18.52
C GLY A 134 35.77 12.96 -17.20
N ASN A 135 36.32 12.71 -16.02
CA ASN A 135 37.66 12.30 -15.60
C ASN A 135 37.54 11.63 -14.22
N ILE A 136 38.39 10.66 -13.91
CA ILE A 136 38.41 9.93 -12.64
C ILE A 136 38.95 10.87 -11.55
N GLY A 137 38.09 11.22 -10.59
CA GLY A 137 38.44 12.00 -9.40
C GLY A 137 37.94 11.30 -8.14
N ASN A 138 38.81 11.23 -7.14
CA ASN A 138 38.80 10.44 -5.90
C ASN A 138 37.47 10.36 -5.11
N PRO A 139 37.29 9.28 -4.30
CA PRO A 139 36.06 9.03 -3.57
C PRO A 139 35.84 10.08 -2.48
N VAL A 140 34.81 10.90 -2.64
CA VAL A 140 34.23 11.68 -1.55
C VAL A 140 33.56 10.69 -0.60
N THR A 141 34.11 10.60 0.61
CA THR A 141 33.53 9.84 1.72
C THR A 141 32.14 10.37 2.04
N SER A 142 31.13 9.51 1.89
CA SER A 142 29.76 9.77 2.31
C SER A 142 29.71 10.20 3.78
N PRO A 143 28.92 11.22 4.15
CA PRO A 143 28.71 11.56 5.54
C PRO A 143 28.15 10.35 6.29
N LYS A 144 28.75 10.04 7.45
CA LYS A 144 28.29 9.00 8.39
C LYS A 144 26.78 9.12 8.60
N LYS A 145 26.04 8.05 8.23
CA LYS A 145 24.65 7.82 8.66
C LYS A 145 24.55 8.04 10.16
N ARG A 146 23.94 9.15 10.57
CA ARG A 146 23.41 9.34 11.92
C ARG A 146 21.97 8.82 11.91
N GLY A 147 21.68 7.88 12.82
CA GLY A 147 20.34 7.51 13.26
C GLY A 147 19.40 6.98 12.17
N GLY A 148 19.45 5.68 11.90
CA GLY A 148 18.48 5.01 11.05
C GLY A 148 17.10 4.95 11.72
N GLY A 149 16.30 6.00 11.56
CA GLY A 149 14.84 5.87 11.61
C GLY A 149 14.41 5.09 10.37
N MET A 150 14.35 3.76 10.47
CA MET A 150 13.66 2.96 9.47
C MET A 150 12.19 3.33 9.54
N GLY A 151 11.64 3.86 8.44
CA GLY A 151 10.20 4.05 8.29
C GLY A 151 9.53 2.69 8.42
N HIS A 152 8.91 2.45 9.56
CA HIS A 152 8.21 1.21 9.84
C HIS A 152 6.72 1.44 9.62
N GLY A 153 6.19 0.94 8.50
CA GLY A 153 4.78 0.59 8.43
C GLY A 153 4.54 -0.45 9.52
N ASN A 154 3.77 -0.08 10.54
CA ASN A 154 3.70 -0.88 11.76
C ASN A 154 2.28 -0.85 12.31
N GLY A 155 1.44 -1.73 11.77
CA GLY A 155 0.52 -2.44 12.64
C GLY A 155 1.35 -3.11 13.72
N ARG A 156 1.22 -2.63 14.97
CA ARG A 156 1.92 -3.12 16.17
C ARG A 156 3.40 -2.77 16.39
N GLN A 157 3.88 -1.60 15.96
CA GLN A 157 5.20 -1.07 16.38
C GLN A 157 6.40 -2.02 16.19
N GLY A 158 6.35 -2.95 15.22
CA GLY A 158 7.45 -3.86 14.88
C GLY A 158 7.47 -5.13 15.73
N GLN A 159 6.41 -5.39 16.50
CA GLN A 159 6.23 -6.63 17.23
C GLN A 159 5.91 -7.80 16.27
N PRO A 160 6.40 -9.01 16.56
CA PRO A 160 6.05 -10.20 15.79
C PRO A 160 4.55 -10.50 15.91
N CYS A 161 4.00 -11.07 14.83
CA CYS A 161 2.63 -11.55 14.78
C CYS A 161 2.42 -12.70 15.76
N LYS A 162 1.29 -12.72 16.48
CA LYS A 162 0.96 -13.79 17.42
C LYS A 162 0.63 -15.12 16.73
N ASP A 163 0.27 -15.09 15.45
CA ASP A 163 -0.20 -16.27 14.72
C ASP A 163 0.92 -16.95 13.92
N CYS A 164 1.91 -16.19 13.44
CA CYS A 164 2.96 -16.71 12.57
C CYS A 164 4.38 -16.28 12.94
N ASP A 165 4.57 -15.56 14.05
CA ASP A 165 5.86 -15.08 14.58
C ASP A 165 6.69 -14.18 13.63
N THR A 166 6.15 -13.78 12.48
CA THR A 166 6.80 -12.85 11.55
C THR A 166 6.41 -11.40 11.81
N ILE A 167 7.27 -10.46 11.43
CA ILE A 167 6.97 -9.03 11.49
C ILE A 167 6.28 -8.64 10.19
N HIS A 168 5.01 -8.25 10.28
CA HIS A 168 4.24 -7.80 9.11
C HIS A 168 4.47 -6.32 8.85
N THR A 169 5.29 -6.02 7.84
CA THR A 169 5.54 -4.64 7.38
C THR A 169 4.43 -4.08 6.50
N GLU A 170 3.52 -4.96 6.09
CA GLU A 170 2.43 -4.68 5.16
C GLU A 170 1.08 -4.43 5.86
N ILE A 171 1.08 -4.40 7.20
CA ILE A 171 -0.05 -4.00 8.03
C ILE A 171 0.22 -2.58 8.51
N PHE A 172 -0.74 -1.68 8.31
CA PHE A 172 -0.67 -0.28 8.69
C PHE A 172 -1.76 0.03 9.69
N GLU A 173 -1.42 0.75 10.75
CA GLU A 173 -2.34 1.20 11.79
C GLU A 173 -2.60 2.70 11.61
N PHE A 174 -3.86 3.05 11.45
CA PHE A 174 -4.29 4.44 11.31
C PHE A 174 -5.19 4.80 12.49
N GLN A 175 -5.09 6.04 12.94
CA GLN A 175 -6.09 6.61 13.84
C GLN A 175 -7.45 6.67 13.13
N ARG A 176 -8.50 6.16 13.78
CA ARG A 176 -9.87 6.25 13.25
C ARG A 176 -10.32 7.71 13.16
N ILE A 177 -10.96 8.04 12.05
CA ILE A 177 -11.60 9.33 11.84
C ILE A 177 -12.95 9.27 12.54
N LEU A 178 -13.07 9.92 13.70
CA LEU A 178 -14.27 9.84 14.55
C LEU A 178 -15.34 10.88 14.18
N SER A 179 -14.99 11.92 13.43
CA SER A 179 -15.86 13.05 13.14
C SER A 179 -15.56 13.69 11.78
N GLY A 180 -16.53 14.46 11.26
CA GLY A 180 -16.42 15.14 9.98
C GLY A 180 -16.81 14.27 8.79
N PRO A 181 -16.66 14.78 7.55
CA PRO A 181 -17.14 14.11 6.34
C PRO A 181 -16.43 12.78 6.05
N TYR A 182 -15.26 12.53 6.63
CA TYR A 182 -14.45 11.33 6.38
C TYR A 182 -14.59 10.27 7.48
N LYS A 183 -15.54 10.45 8.41
CA LYS A 183 -15.78 9.50 9.51
C LYS A 183 -16.01 8.09 8.98
N GLY A 184 -15.22 7.11 9.44
CA GLY A 184 -15.32 5.71 9.04
C GLY A 184 -15.01 5.44 7.56
N ARG A 185 -14.42 6.41 6.85
CA ARG A 185 -14.04 6.32 5.44
C ARG A 185 -12.52 6.32 5.25
N GLU A 186 -11.78 5.81 6.23
CA GLU A 186 -10.31 5.73 6.21
C GLU A 186 -9.83 4.96 4.97
N TRP A 187 -10.52 3.87 4.64
CA TRP A 187 -10.27 3.11 3.42
C TRP A 187 -10.47 3.98 2.17
N ASP A 188 -11.65 4.54 1.96
CA ASP A 188 -11.97 5.26 0.72
C ASP A 188 -11.16 6.55 0.55
N CYS A 189 -10.94 7.28 1.64
CA CYS A 189 -10.42 8.65 1.58
C CYS A 189 -8.90 8.71 1.66
N VAL A 190 -8.26 7.73 2.30
CA VAL A 190 -6.81 7.67 2.45
C VAL A 190 -6.25 6.55 1.58
N MET A 191 -6.63 5.31 1.90
CA MET A 191 -5.91 4.16 1.36
C MET A 191 -6.22 3.88 -0.10
N LYS A 192 -7.49 3.82 -0.48
CA LYS A 192 -7.94 3.63 -1.87
C LYS A 192 -7.30 4.68 -2.78
N LYS A 193 -7.27 5.93 -2.31
CA LYS A 193 -6.73 7.03 -3.09
C LYS A 193 -5.21 6.97 -3.26
N VAL A 194 -4.46 6.57 -2.23
CA VAL A 194 -3.01 6.27 -2.35
C VAL A 194 -2.76 5.15 -3.36
N ILE A 195 -3.55 4.07 -3.32
CA ILE A 195 -3.44 2.94 -4.25
C ILE A 195 -3.70 3.40 -5.70
N GLU A 196 -4.78 4.14 -5.92
CA GLU A 196 -5.15 4.65 -7.24
C GLU A 196 -4.11 5.62 -7.82
N ASP A 197 -3.57 6.53 -7.00
CA ASP A 197 -2.59 7.53 -7.45
C ASP A 197 -1.27 6.88 -7.87
N TRP A 198 -0.77 5.93 -7.07
CA TRP A 198 0.41 5.15 -7.45
C TRP A 198 0.13 4.20 -8.60
N GLY A 199 -1.06 3.61 -8.67
CA GLY A 199 -1.47 2.74 -9.78
C GLY A 199 -1.46 3.50 -11.11
N ALA A 200 -2.03 4.71 -11.12
CA ALA A 200 -1.97 5.61 -12.27
C ALA A 200 -0.53 6.02 -12.62
N PHE A 201 0.30 6.33 -11.61
CA PHE A 201 1.71 6.66 -11.84
C PHE A 201 2.49 5.51 -12.49
N VAL A 202 2.36 4.29 -11.95
CA VAL A 202 3.04 3.10 -12.49
C VAL A 202 2.60 2.86 -13.93
N ARG A 203 1.28 2.88 -14.20
CA ARG A 203 0.74 2.70 -15.55
C ARG A 203 1.27 3.74 -16.55
N MET A 204 1.46 4.99 -16.11
CA MET A 204 1.87 6.08 -17.00
C MET A 204 3.39 6.17 -17.25
N TYR A 205 4.22 5.78 -16.28
CA TYR A 205 5.64 6.17 -16.26
C TYR A 205 6.64 5.03 -16.06
N VAL A 206 6.18 3.80 -15.82
CA VAL A 206 7.04 2.70 -15.35
C VAL A 206 7.08 1.55 -16.35
#